data_AF-A0A7J6CTF9-F1
#
_entry.id   AF-A0A7J6CTF9-F1
#
_cell.length_a   1.000
_cell.length_b   1.000
_cell.length_c   1.000
_cell.angle_alpha   90.00
_cell.angle_beta   90.00
_cell.angle_gamma   90.00
#
_symmetry.space_group_name_H-M   'P 1'
#
loop_
_entity.id
_entity.type
_entity.pdbx_description
1 polymer ?
#
loop_
_entity_poly.entity_id
_entity_poly.type
_entity_poly.pdbx_seq_one_letter_code
_entity_poly.pdbx_strand_id
1 'polypeptide(L)'
;MRIREAPEVARRDTATGGSDASLAKSRGEMPNGCCQRFPSKGCFDRKFRGFEEDTMTKFVVWTKDKAFGVDDPKPISKKIKWKLQYVPFDGIPFMVVGRRVYSCHQGVDKHKHEKLTRQLQLLDDHSDHCYEERRRLQDSKKLDCPARIYVVHLIRFPDYKIPDDIHKQRKESAGRLRCALTKNPSAVTLEEQYVACFPRIEEHKNHPVVGEVREPVDTSSTPPSDSIIPHKDTSKTKKRRRCESLLREISDLTYHLQDEPFLESLTVRLNDLLEDVRRHTPHDDDTRPLSDTPPSKKMRYLETLSIIPKKHPSGKFGHCAEAMKASFKP
;
A
#
# COMPACT_ATOMS: atom_id res chain seq x y z
N MET A 1 74.81 19.80 -22.44
CA MET A 1 74.42 21.13 -22.98
C MET A 1 73.15 20.97 -23.79
N ARG A 2 72.18 21.85 -23.51
CA ARG A 2 70.84 22.06 -24.06
C ARG A 2 70.52 21.39 -25.41
N ILE A 3 69.56 20.46 -25.39
CA ILE A 3 68.69 20.19 -26.54
C ILE A 3 67.49 21.13 -26.40
N ARG A 4 67.29 21.95 -27.43
CA ARG A 4 66.21 22.94 -27.56
C ARG A 4 64.97 22.31 -28.21
N GLU A 5 63.84 22.85 -27.79
CA GLU A 5 62.46 22.57 -28.17
C GLU A 5 62.16 22.81 -29.66
N ALA A 6 61.10 22.14 -30.14
CA ALA A 6 60.21 22.63 -31.20
C ALA A 6 58.78 22.11 -30.96
N PRO A 7 57.73 22.80 -31.45
CA PRO A 7 56.41 22.84 -30.81
C PRO A 7 55.26 22.18 -31.59
N GLU A 8 54.24 21.82 -30.80
CA GLU A 8 52.78 22.02 -30.97
C GLU A 8 52.20 22.25 -32.38
N VAL A 9 51.36 21.30 -32.83
CA VAL A 9 50.36 21.53 -33.88
C VAL A 9 48.98 21.13 -33.34
N ALA A 10 48.16 22.16 -33.18
CA ALA A 10 46.75 22.13 -32.82
C ALA A 10 45.88 21.46 -33.89
N ARG A 11 44.81 20.76 -33.48
CA ARG A 11 43.55 20.73 -34.23
C ARG A 11 42.35 20.74 -33.28
N ARG A 12 41.48 21.73 -33.54
CA ARG A 12 40.22 22.05 -32.88
C ARG A 12 39.09 21.12 -33.30
N ASP A 13 38.11 21.11 -32.41
CA ASP A 13 36.79 20.51 -32.43
C ASP A 13 35.93 20.87 -33.65
N THR A 14 35.03 19.93 -34.00
CA THR A 14 33.67 20.25 -34.46
C THR A 14 32.70 19.18 -33.96
N ALA A 15 31.65 19.63 -33.28
CA ALA A 15 30.53 18.86 -32.77
C ALA A 15 29.33 18.90 -33.73
N THR A 16 28.65 17.77 -33.87
CA THR A 16 27.26 17.55 -34.35
C THR A 16 26.98 16.07 -34.02
N GLY A 17 25.94 15.61 -33.32
CA GLY A 17 24.59 16.12 -33.11
C GLY A 17 23.60 15.21 -33.86
N GLY A 18 22.95 14.26 -33.17
CA GLY A 18 21.87 13.39 -33.70
C GLY A 18 21.93 11.96 -33.11
N SER A 19 21.28 11.67 -31.98
CA SER A 19 19.86 11.30 -31.82
C SER A 19 19.53 9.88 -32.30
N ASP A 20 19.84 8.88 -31.46
CA ASP A 20 19.08 7.62 -31.43
C ASP A 20 19.36 6.86 -30.13
N ALA A 21 18.37 6.82 -29.23
CA ALA A 21 18.40 5.92 -28.07
C ALA A 21 16.99 5.72 -27.50
N SER A 22 16.24 4.84 -28.17
CA SER A 22 15.61 3.67 -27.54
C SER A 22 15.20 3.79 -26.06
N LEU A 23 13.89 4.01 -25.88
CA LEU A 23 13.01 3.48 -24.84
C LEU A 23 13.72 2.75 -23.67
N ALA A 24 14.11 3.54 -22.66
CA ALA A 24 14.66 3.05 -21.42
C ALA A 24 13.64 2.17 -20.69
N LYS A 25 13.94 0.86 -20.62
CA LYS A 25 13.38 -0.03 -19.59
C LYS A 25 13.88 0.49 -18.24
N SER A 26 12.99 1.11 -17.48
CA SER A 26 13.16 1.47 -16.07
C SER A 26 13.58 0.22 -15.26
N ARG A 27 14.88 0.05 -15.08
CA ARG A 27 15.48 -0.92 -14.16
C ARG A 27 16.40 -0.16 -13.23
N GLY A 28 16.03 -0.14 -11.95
CA GLY A 28 16.98 0.08 -10.87
C GLY A 28 16.82 1.37 -10.09
N GLU A 29 15.61 1.72 -9.65
CA GLU A 29 15.48 2.49 -8.41
C GLU A 29 15.24 1.50 -7.26
N MET A 30 16.08 1.63 -6.23
CA MET A 30 15.99 0.87 -4.99
C MET A 30 14.66 1.20 -4.32
N PRO A 31 13.72 0.24 -4.14
CA PRO A 31 12.58 0.51 -3.29
C PRO A 31 13.12 0.74 -1.87
N ASN A 32 12.74 1.88 -1.31
CA ASN A 32 13.29 2.50 -0.11
C ASN A 32 12.98 1.73 1.21
N GLY A 33 12.81 0.42 1.18
CA GLY A 33 12.60 -0.40 2.39
C GLY A 33 13.89 -0.57 3.21
N CYS A 34 13.76 -0.62 4.54
CA CYS A 34 14.87 -0.98 5.42
C CYS A 34 15.12 -2.49 5.34
N CYS A 35 16.12 -2.91 4.56
CA CYS A 35 16.51 -4.30 4.46
C CYS A 35 17.37 -4.71 5.66
N GLN A 36 16.98 -5.78 6.35
CA GLN A 36 17.63 -6.31 7.54
C GLN A 36 18.05 -7.77 7.32
N ARG A 37 19.15 -8.16 7.96
CA ARG A 37 19.70 -9.53 7.91
C ARG A 37 19.39 -10.24 9.22
N PHE A 38 19.03 -11.50 9.14
CA PHE A 38 18.70 -12.35 10.29
C PHE A 38 19.47 -13.66 10.18
N PRO A 39 20.11 -14.13 11.27
CA PRO A 39 20.92 -15.35 11.25
C PRO A 39 20.07 -16.63 11.22
N SER A 40 18.78 -16.55 11.55
CA SER A 40 17.90 -17.72 11.56
C SER A 40 16.46 -17.33 11.24
N LYS A 41 15.66 -18.33 10.88
CA LYS A 41 14.22 -18.18 10.66
C LYS A 41 13.52 -17.63 11.90
N GLY A 42 13.88 -18.11 13.09
CA GLY A 42 13.28 -17.67 14.36
C GLY A 42 13.56 -16.19 14.67
N CYS A 43 14.75 -15.69 14.34
CA CYS A 43 15.08 -14.26 14.46
C CYS A 43 14.22 -13.42 13.51
N PHE A 44 14.08 -13.85 12.25
CA PHE A 44 13.21 -13.20 11.27
C PHE A 44 11.74 -13.20 11.74
N ASP A 45 11.20 -14.35 12.15
CA ASP A 45 9.80 -14.47 12.57
C ASP A 45 9.48 -13.58 13.79
N ARG A 46 10.43 -13.42 14.72
CA ARG A 46 10.30 -12.50 15.84
C ARG A 46 10.24 -11.04 15.39
N LYS A 47 11.14 -10.63 14.49
CA LYS A 47 11.13 -9.26 13.95
C LYS A 47 9.89 -8.99 13.10
N PHE A 48 9.44 -9.97 12.33
CA PHE A 48 8.22 -9.88 11.54
C PHE A 48 6.99 -9.66 12.42
N ARG A 49 6.84 -10.44 13.51
CA ARG A 49 5.75 -10.25 14.47
C ARG A 49 5.82 -8.88 15.16
N GLY A 50 7.02 -8.48 15.61
CA GLY A 50 7.20 -7.15 16.20
C GLY A 50 6.82 -6.03 15.24
N PHE A 51 7.18 -6.15 13.96
CA PHE A 51 6.78 -5.18 12.94
C PHE A 51 5.25 -5.09 12.79
N GLU A 52 4.55 -6.22 12.74
CA GLU A 52 3.08 -6.22 12.69
C GLU A 52 2.43 -5.56 13.92
N GLU A 53 3.02 -5.77 15.10
CA GLU A 53 2.56 -5.17 16.36
C GLU A 53 2.84 -3.66 16.39
N ASP A 54 4.06 -3.25 16.02
CA ASP A 54 4.51 -1.86 16.03
C ASP A 54 3.68 -0.98 15.07
N THR A 55 3.39 -1.48 13.86
CA THR A 55 2.64 -0.71 12.86
C THR A 55 1.13 -0.97 12.92
N MET A 56 0.66 -1.90 13.76
CA MET A 56 -0.72 -2.40 13.76
C MET A 56 -1.20 -2.89 12.39
N THR A 57 -0.30 -3.46 11.59
CA THR A 57 -0.64 -4.03 10.28
C THR A 57 -0.51 -5.54 10.31
N LYS A 58 -1.31 -6.21 9.48
CA LYS A 58 -1.20 -7.66 9.28
C LYS A 58 -0.79 -7.96 7.86
N PHE A 59 -0.01 -9.02 7.70
CA PHE A 59 0.50 -9.45 6.41
C PHE A 59 0.06 -10.88 6.10
N VAL A 60 -0.31 -11.10 4.85
CA VAL A 60 -0.67 -12.42 4.30
C VAL A 60 0.37 -12.85 3.29
N VAL A 61 0.54 -14.17 3.12
CA VAL A 61 1.49 -14.70 2.13
C VAL A 61 0.99 -14.35 0.72
N TRP A 62 1.78 -13.57 -0.01
CA TRP A 62 1.52 -13.24 -1.40
C TRP A 62 2.09 -14.30 -2.32
N THR A 63 3.38 -14.61 -2.20
CA THR A 63 4.03 -15.71 -2.94
C THR A 63 5.04 -16.40 -2.04
N LYS A 64 5.25 -17.69 -2.27
CA LYS A 64 6.21 -18.51 -1.51
C LYS A 64 6.84 -19.55 -2.42
N ASP A 65 8.16 -19.62 -2.44
CA ASP A 65 8.88 -20.73 -3.03
C ASP A 65 8.79 -21.96 -2.11
N LYS A 66 8.66 -23.15 -2.71
CA LYS A 66 8.50 -24.42 -1.96
C LYS A 66 9.65 -24.66 -0.96
N ALA A 67 10.88 -24.30 -1.34
CA ALA A 67 12.08 -24.48 -0.53
C ALA A 67 12.31 -23.37 0.53
N PHE A 68 11.45 -22.34 0.60
CA PHE A 68 11.62 -21.28 1.59
C PHE A 68 11.30 -21.79 3.01
N GLY A 69 12.26 -21.61 3.93
CA GLY A 69 12.14 -21.98 5.35
C GLY A 69 12.16 -23.49 5.59
N VAL A 70 12.83 -24.25 4.71
CA VAL A 70 13.17 -25.66 4.95
C VAL A 70 14.33 -25.69 5.93
N ASP A 71 14.20 -26.50 6.97
CA ASP A 71 15.27 -26.74 7.95
C ASP A 71 16.45 -27.47 7.28
N ASP A 72 17.67 -27.13 7.68
CA ASP A 72 18.93 -27.65 7.10
C ASP A 72 18.95 -27.59 5.57
N PRO A 73 18.86 -26.38 4.98
CA PRO A 73 18.73 -26.24 3.54
C PRO A 73 20.01 -26.73 2.85
N LYS A 74 19.86 -27.69 1.93
CA LYS A 74 20.97 -28.17 1.13
C LYS A 74 21.25 -27.23 -0.05
N PRO A 75 22.52 -27.04 -0.44
CA PRO A 75 22.88 -26.26 -1.63
C PRO A 75 22.51 -27.02 -2.92
N ILE A 76 21.22 -27.08 -3.24
CA ILE A 76 20.68 -27.79 -4.42
C ILE A 76 20.93 -26.98 -5.70
N SER A 77 21.03 -25.66 -5.59
CA SER A 77 21.20 -24.76 -6.74
C SER A 77 22.66 -24.67 -7.18
N LYS A 78 22.92 -24.85 -8.48
CA LYS A 78 24.25 -24.59 -9.07
C LYS A 78 24.56 -23.09 -9.24
N LYS A 79 23.59 -22.20 -8.99
CA LYS A 79 23.71 -20.75 -9.24
C LYS A 79 24.23 -20.03 -7.98
N ILE A 80 25.54 -19.79 -7.95
CA ILE A 80 26.20 -18.93 -6.96
C ILE A 80 26.00 -17.46 -7.36
N LYS A 81 25.67 -16.62 -6.37
CA LYS A 81 25.47 -15.18 -6.53
C LYS A 81 26.34 -14.41 -5.55
N TRP A 82 26.56 -13.14 -5.88
CA TRP A 82 27.39 -12.21 -5.11
C TRP A 82 26.64 -10.93 -4.72
N LYS A 83 25.52 -10.66 -5.40
CA LYS A 83 24.62 -9.54 -5.12
C LYS A 83 23.21 -9.83 -5.62
N LEU A 84 22.24 -9.22 -4.97
CA LEU A 84 20.83 -9.14 -5.37
C LEU A 84 20.33 -7.72 -5.08
N GLN A 85 19.14 -7.39 -5.56
CA GLN A 85 18.49 -6.10 -5.28
C GLN A 85 18.47 -5.74 -3.79
N TYR A 86 18.22 -6.73 -2.92
CA TYR A 86 18.15 -6.56 -1.46
C TYR A 86 19.38 -7.08 -0.70
N VAL A 87 20.38 -7.59 -1.43
CA VAL A 87 21.60 -8.17 -0.84
C VAL A 87 22.78 -7.50 -1.51
N PRO A 88 23.35 -6.43 -0.92
CA PRO A 88 24.50 -5.77 -1.49
C PRO A 88 25.71 -6.69 -1.50
N PHE A 89 26.69 -6.35 -2.33
CA PHE A 89 27.96 -7.07 -2.37
C PHE A 89 28.73 -6.85 -1.06
N ASP A 90 29.10 -7.95 -0.40
CA ASP A 90 29.90 -7.96 0.84
C ASP A 90 31.12 -8.91 0.72
N GLY A 91 31.43 -9.32 -0.52
CA GLY A 91 32.50 -10.27 -0.81
C GLY A 91 32.18 -11.72 -0.52
N ILE A 92 31.05 -12.07 0.11
CA ILE A 92 30.73 -13.45 0.49
C ILE A 92 29.75 -14.05 -0.53
N PRO A 93 30.12 -15.14 -1.24
CA PRO A 93 29.20 -15.79 -2.17
C PRO A 93 28.04 -16.45 -1.43
N PHE A 94 26.89 -16.51 -2.09
CA PHE A 94 25.69 -17.13 -1.54
C PHE A 94 24.83 -17.81 -2.60
N MET A 95 23.97 -18.71 -2.15
CA MET A 95 22.90 -19.34 -2.93
C MET A 95 21.54 -18.94 -2.37
N VAL A 96 20.56 -18.74 -3.26
CA VAL A 96 19.18 -18.50 -2.86
C VAL A 96 18.49 -19.84 -2.69
N VAL A 97 18.04 -20.14 -1.47
CA VAL A 97 17.24 -21.34 -1.17
C VAL A 97 15.80 -21.11 -1.62
N GLY A 98 15.23 -19.97 -1.28
CA GLY A 98 13.88 -19.61 -1.66
C GLY A 98 13.54 -18.17 -1.34
N ARG A 99 12.42 -17.72 -1.88
CA ARG A 99 11.84 -16.41 -1.62
C ARG A 99 10.45 -16.54 -1.03
N ARG A 100 10.08 -15.54 -0.25
CA ARG A 100 8.72 -15.36 0.23
C ARG A 100 8.38 -13.88 0.18
N VAL A 101 7.21 -13.57 -0.35
CA VAL A 101 6.66 -12.22 -0.36
C VAL A 101 5.41 -12.24 0.48
N TYR A 102 5.32 -11.30 1.40
CA TYR A 102 4.11 -11.02 2.15
C TYR A 102 3.51 -9.72 1.64
N SER A 103 2.19 -9.67 1.51
CA SER A 103 1.44 -8.44 1.20
C SER A 103 0.63 -8.04 2.41
N CYS A 104 0.38 -6.75 2.59
CA CYS A 104 -0.57 -6.29 3.59
C CYS A 104 -1.92 -7.05 3.45
N HIS A 105 -2.55 -7.37 4.57
CA HIS A 105 -3.87 -8.00 4.60
C HIS A 105 -4.92 -7.13 3.88
N GLN A 106 -4.76 -5.81 3.95
CA GLN A 106 -5.58 -4.82 3.23
C GLN A 106 -5.03 -4.52 1.82
N GLY A 107 -4.11 -5.34 1.31
CA GLY A 107 -3.51 -5.18 0.00
C GLY A 107 -4.44 -5.50 -1.17
N VAL A 108 -3.85 -5.56 -2.37
CA VAL A 108 -4.55 -5.88 -3.63
C VAL A 108 -5.38 -7.17 -3.53
N ASP A 109 -6.61 -7.12 -4.02
CA ASP A 109 -7.45 -8.32 -4.19
C ASP A 109 -7.04 -9.07 -5.48
N LYS A 110 -6.32 -10.19 -5.32
CA LYS A 110 -5.90 -11.05 -6.43
C LYS A 110 -7.05 -11.61 -7.25
N HIS A 111 -8.20 -11.80 -6.62
CA HIS A 111 -9.36 -12.43 -7.23
C HIS A 111 -10.41 -11.39 -7.64
N LYS A 112 -10.05 -10.10 -7.67
CA LYS A 112 -10.97 -9.02 -8.09
C LYS A 112 -11.59 -9.30 -9.45
N HIS A 113 -10.78 -9.70 -10.43
CA HIS A 113 -11.25 -10.01 -11.77
C HIS A 113 -12.16 -11.23 -11.80
N GLU A 114 -11.76 -12.33 -11.16
CA GLU A 114 -12.57 -13.55 -11.07
C GLU A 114 -13.92 -13.32 -10.40
N LYS A 115 -13.95 -12.51 -9.33
CA LYS A 115 -15.19 -12.09 -8.65
C LYS A 115 -16.09 -11.27 -9.58
N LEU A 116 -15.51 -10.33 -10.33
CA LEU A 116 -16.25 -9.51 -11.29
C LEU A 116 -16.82 -10.38 -12.42
N THR A 117 -16.03 -11.29 -12.98
CA THR A 117 -16.50 -12.24 -14.01
C THR A 117 -17.65 -13.10 -13.48
N ARG A 118 -17.53 -13.63 -12.25
CA ARG A 118 -18.61 -14.39 -11.63
C ARG A 118 -19.88 -13.56 -11.43
N GLN A 119 -19.74 -12.28 -11.08
CA GLN A 119 -20.88 -11.38 -10.92
C GLN A 119 -21.55 -11.07 -12.25
N LEU A 120 -20.76 -10.85 -13.32
CA LEU A 120 -21.28 -10.64 -14.67
C LEU A 120 -21.98 -11.88 -15.23
N GLN A 121 -21.44 -13.08 -14.99
CA GLN A 121 -22.09 -14.34 -15.38
C GLN A 121 -23.47 -14.49 -14.71
N LEU A 122 -23.57 -14.17 -13.42
CA LEU A 122 -24.85 -14.21 -12.70
C LEU A 122 -25.86 -13.16 -13.18
N LEU A 123 -25.41 -12.06 -13.79
CA LEU A 123 -26.27 -11.04 -14.42
C LEU A 123 -26.71 -11.43 -15.84
N ASP A 124 -26.00 -12.35 -16.50
CA ASP A 124 -26.36 -12.85 -17.84
C ASP A 124 -27.33 -14.05 -17.73
N ASP A 125 -27.17 -14.87 -16.69
CA ASP A 125 -27.99 -16.05 -16.38
C ASP A 125 -29.38 -15.71 -15.79
N HIS A 126 -30.04 -14.63 -16.22
CA HIS A 126 -31.42 -14.27 -15.84
C HIS A 126 -32.48 -15.26 -16.41
N SER A 127 -32.30 -16.56 -16.16
CA SER A 127 -33.35 -17.58 -16.20
C SER A 127 -34.02 -17.68 -14.82
N ASP A 128 -35.21 -17.07 -14.71
CA ASP A 128 -36.40 -17.43 -13.88
C ASP A 128 -36.29 -17.97 -12.44
N HIS A 129 -35.13 -17.99 -11.80
CA HIS A 129 -35.00 -18.45 -10.43
C HIS A 129 -34.58 -17.31 -9.51
N CYS A 130 -35.60 -16.76 -8.85
CA CYS A 130 -35.58 -15.80 -7.75
C CYS A 130 -34.73 -16.30 -6.56
N TYR A 131 -33.41 -16.26 -6.71
CA TYR A 131 -32.47 -16.33 -5.59
C TYR A 131 -32.02 -14.90 -5.22
N GLU A 132 -33.00 -14.04 -4.93
CA GLU A 132 -32.81 -12.79 -4.19
C GLU A 132 -32.54 -13.05 -2.69
N GLU A 133 -31.96 -14.19 -2.34
CA GLU A 133 -31.48 -14.41 -0.99
C GLU A 133 -30.26 -13.52 -0.78
N ARG A 134 -30.54 -12.30 -0.29
CA ARG A 134 -29.68 -11.41 0.50
C ARG A 134 -28.27 -11.97 0.71
N ARG A 135 -27.45 -11.99 -0.34
CA ARG A 135 -26.00 -12.07 -0.15
C ARG A 135 -25.69 -10.75 0.51
N ARG A 136 -25.52 -10.78 1.83
CA ARG A 136 -24.86 -9.71 2.56
C ARG A 136 -23.49 -9.56 1.92
N LEU A 137 -23.41 -8.70 0.91
CA LEU A 137 -22.20 -8.26 0.24
C LEU A 137 -21.45 -7.47 1.29
N GLN A 138 -20.71 -8.20 2.12
CA GLN A 138 -19.77 -7.57 3.03
C GLN A 138 -18.69 -6.95 2.14
N ASP A 139 -18.50 -5.65 2.29
CA ASP A 139 -17.43 -4.96 1.61
C ASP A 139 -16.10 -5.66 1.90
N SER A 140 -15.33 -5.85 0.84
CA SER A 140 -14.05 -6.55 0.95
C SER A 140 -13.11 -5.74 1.86
N LYS A 141 -12.47 -6.41 2.81
CA LYS A 141 -11.41 -5.83 3.66
C LYS A 141 -10.15 -5.40 2.87
N LYS A 142 -10.14 -5.58 1.55
CA LYS A 142 -9.03 -5.27 0.65
C LYS A 142 -9.16 -3.83 0.18
N LEU A 143 -8.19 -2.99 0.54
CA LEU A 143 -8.15 -1.56 0.23
C LEU A 143 -7.05 -1.22 -0.78
N ASP A 144 -6.56 -2.21 -1.52
CA ASP A 144 -5.55 -2.04 -2.57
C ASP A 144 -4.21 -1.46 -2.07
N CYS A 145 -3.84 -1.75 -0.82
CA CYS A 145 -2.57 -1.31 -0.25
C CYS A 145 -1.35 -1.96 -0.97
N PRO A 146 -0.35 -1.17 -1.42
CA PRO A 146 0.80 -1.70 -2.13
C PRO A 146 1.90 -2.27 -1.21
N ALA A 147 1.82 -2.05 0.10
CA ALA A 147 2.85 -2.44 1.05
C ALA A 147 3.14 -3.96 1.04
N ARG A 148 4.42 -4.30 0.89
CA ARG A 148 4.91 -5.69 0.79
C ARG A 148 6.20 -5.87 1.58
N ILE A 149 6.33 -7.03 2.19
CA ILE A 149 7.59 -7.48 2.80
C ILE A 149 8.22 -8.51 1.88
N TYR A 150 9.45 -8.27 1.47
CA TYR A 150 10.23 -9.17 0.62
C TYR A 150 11.23 -9.92 1.48
N VAL A 151 11.21 -11.26 1.43
CA VAL A 151 12.11 -12.10 2.23
C VAL A 151 12.83 -13.08 1.32
N VAL A 152 14.14 -13.17 1.49
CA VAL A 152 15.00 -14.10 0.77
C VAL A 152 15.73 -14.97 1.79
N HIS A 153 15.61 -16.28 1.62
CA HIS A 153 16.34 -17.28 2.39
C HIS A 153 17.62 -17.65 1.61
N LEU A 154 18.77 -17.49 2.25
CA LEU A 154 20.10 -17.63 1.68
C LEU A 154 20.93 -18.67 2.43
N ILE A 155 21.82 -19.33 1.70
CA ILE A 155 22.98 -20.04 2.24
C ILE A 155 24.22 -19.25 1.83
N ARG A 156 25.07 -18.87 2.78
CA ARG A 156 26.33 -18.16 2.56
C ARG A 156 27.53 -19.07 2.76
N PHE A 157 28.63 -18.71 2.10
CA PHE A 157 29.88 -19.46 2.11
C PHE A 157 31.05 -18.56 2.50
N PRO A 158 31.26 -18.30 3.81
CA PRO A 158 32.27 -17.35 4.29
C PRO A 158 33.70 -17.72 3.87
N ASP A 159 34.02 -19.02 3.79
CA ASP A 159 35.35 -19.53 3.40
C ASP A 159 35.76 -19.14 1.97
N TYR A 160 34.80 -18.71 1.16
CA TYR A 160 34.99 -18.35 -0.26
C TYR A 160 34.90 -16.83 -0.49
N LYS A 161 35.05 -16.04 0.58
CA LYS A 161 35.03 -14.58 0.52
C LYS A 161 36.12 -14.04 -0.41
N ILE A 162 35.78 -13.00 -1.16
CA ILE A 162 36.72 -12.22 -1.98
C ILE A 162 36.79 -10.78 -1.49
N PRO A 163 37.93 -10.08 -1.67
CA PRO A 163 38.07 -8.71 -1.21
C PRO A 163 37.31 -7.72 -2.10
N ASP A 164 37.40 -7.86 -3.42
CA ASP A 164 36.94 -6.86 -4.38
C ASP A 164 35.86 -7.43 -5.31
N ASP A 165 34.95 -6.57 -5.82
CA ASP A 165 33.92 -6.98 -6.82
C ASP A 165 34.52 -7.14 -8.23
N ILE A 166 35.59 -7.93 -8.34
CA ILE A 166 36.30 -8.19 -9.60
C ILE A 166 35.73 -9.46 -10.24
N HIS A 167 35.39 -9.38 -11.53
CA HIS A 167 34.80 -10.50 -12.28
C HIS A 167 35.67 -11.76 -12.25
N LYS A 168 37.00 -11.62 -12.42
CA LYS A 168 37.96 -12.73 -12.36
C LYS A 168 37.92 -13.45 -10.99
N GLN A 169 38.01 -12.70 -9.90
CA GLN A 169 37.97 -13.25 -8.53
C GLN A 169 36.64 -13.96 -8.24
N ARG A 170 35.50 -13.38 -8.65
CA ARG A 170 34.18 -14.02 -8.52
C ARG A 170 34.11 -15.36 -9.26
N LYS A 171 34.64 -15.41 -10.48
CA LYS A 171 34.64 -16.63 -11.31
C LYS A 171 35.51 -17.72 -10.69
N GLU A 172 36.72 -17.37 -10.23
CA GLU A 172 37.65 -18.29 -9.59
C GLU A 172 37.10 -18.81 -8.26
N SER A 173 36.62 -17.92 -7.39
CA SER A 173 36.03 -18.32 -6.11
C SER A 173 34.78 -19.19 -6.27
N ALA A 174 33.87 -18.82 -7.19
CA ALA A 174 32.71 -19.65 -7.51
C ALA A 174 33.08 -20.99 -8.16
N GLY A 175 34.21 -21.06 -8.87
CA GLY A 175 34.79 -22.30 -9.37
C GLY A 175 35.23 -23.21 -8.23
N ARG A 176 36.05 -22.67 -7.31
CA ARG A 176 36.51 -23.40 -6.11
C ARG A 176 35.36 -23.91 -5.26
N LEU A 177 34.36 -23.06 -5.01
CA LEU A 177 33.16 -23.43 -4.25
C LEU A 177 32.37 -24.57 -4.91
N ARG A 178 32.16 -24.51 -6.24
CA ARG A 178 31.49 -25.62 -6.96
C ARG A 178 32.28 -26.92 -6.89
N CYS A 179 33.60 -26.86 -7.03
CA CYS A 179 34.46 -28.04 -6.89
C CYS A 179 34.35 -28.63 -5.48
N ALA A 180 34.40 -27.80 -4.44
CA ALA A 180 34.29 -28.26 -3.05
C ALA A 180 32.92 -28.87 -2.75
N LEU A 181 31.84 -28.23 -3.18
CA LEU A 181 30.47 -28.76 -3.04
C LEU A 181 30.26 -30.07 -3.82
N THR A 182 31.01 -30.31 -4.89
CA THR A 182 30.92 -31.57 -5.66
C THR A 182 31.77 -32.68 -5.02
N LYS A 183 32.95 -32.35 -4.52
CA LYS A 183 33.89 -33.33 -3.95
C LYS A 183 33.49 -33.74 -2.53
N ASN A 184 33.34 -32.76 -1.63
CA ASN A 184 33.09 -32.97 -0.21
C ASN A 184 32.09 -31.92 0.30
N PRO A 185 30.78 -32.09 0.06
CA PRO A 185 29.75 -31.13 0.47
C PRO A 185 29.81 -30.81 1.97
N SER A 186 30.06 -31.81 2.82
CA SER A 186 30.07 -31.68 4.28
C SER A 186 31.25 -30.89 4.84
N ALA A 187 32.32 -30.70 4.06
CA ALA A 187 33.49 -29.93 4.48
C ALA A 187 33.35 -28.43 4.23
N VAL A 188 32.30 -28.01 3.51
CA VAL A 188 32.05 -26.61 3.18
C VAL A 188 31.25 -25.97 4.32
N THR A 189 31.77 -24.89 4.89
CA THR A 189 31.03 -24.10 5.88
C THR A 189 29.80 -23.47 5.24
N LEU A 190 28.63 -23.77 5.81
CA LEU A 190 27.32 -23.32 5.35
C LEU A 190 26.70 -22.45 6.44
N GLU A 191 26.43 -21.18 6.13
CA GLU A 191 25.73 -20.28 7.03
C GLU A 191 24.34 -19.95 6.48
N GLU A 192 23.29 -20.30 7.22
CA GLU A 192 21.93 -19.89 6.90
C GLU A 192 21.74 -18.40 7.20
N GLN A 193 21.05 -17.68 6.32
CA GLN A 193 20.71 -16.28 6.55
C GLN A 193 19.38 -15.91 5.87
N TYR A 194 18.58 -15.10 6.55
CA TYR A 194 17.40 -14.47 5.99
C TYR A 194 17.63 -12.99 5.78
N VAL A 195 17.23 -12.47 4.62
CA VAL A 195 17.24 -11.03 4.36
C VAL A 195 15.82 -10.60 4.09
N ALA A 196 15.29 -9.69 4.91
CA ALA A 196 13.94 -9.17 4.77
C ALA A 196 13.95 -7.66 4.59
N CYS A 197 13.18 -7.15 3.64
CA CYS A 197 12.94 -5.72 3.45
C CYS A 197 11.51 -5.43 3.87
N PHE A 198 11.39 -4.60 4.90
CA PHE A 198 10.11 -4.15 5.43
C PHE A 198 9.71 -2.86 4.72
N PRO A 199 8.41 -2.70 4.38
CA PRO A 199 7.91 -1.46 3.82
C PRO A 199 8.01 -0.35 4.87
N ARG A 200 8.22 0.88 4.43
CA ARG A 200 8.03 2.03 5.31
C ARG A 200 6.55 2.28 5.60
N ILE A 201 6.27 3.08 6.62
CA ILE A 201 4.91 3.46 7.00
C ILE A 201 4.20 4.15 5.83
N GLU A 202 4.92 5.00 5.08
CA GLU A 202 4.37 5.76 3.95
C GLU A 202 4.05 4.89 2.71
N GLU A 203 4.57 3.64 2.67
CA GLU A 203 4.22 2.69 1.62
C GLU A 203 2.84 2.05 1.86
N HIS A 204 2.29 2.17 3.07
CA HIS A 204 0.91 1.82 3.32
C HIS A 204 0.00 2.91 2.76
N LYS A 205 -0.90 2.54 1.85
CA LYS A 205 -1.84 3.45 1.22
C LYS A 205 -3.26 2.95 1.43
N ASN A 206 -4.21 3.87 1.40
CA ASN A 206 -5.65 3.63 1.47
C ASN A 206 -6.13 3.03 2.80
N HIS A 207 -5.29 3.01 3.84
CA HIS A 207 -5.69 2.61 5.18
C HIS A 207 -4.80 3.23 6.26
N PRO A 208 -5.31 3.44 7.49
CA PRO A 208 -4.51 3.97 8.58
C PRO A 208 -3.45 2.96 9.04
N VAL A 209 -2.29 3.49 9.46
CA VAL A 209 -1.19 2.76 10.10
C VAL A 209 -0.74 3.57 11.31
N VAL A 210 -0.49 2.90 12.44
CA VAL A 210 0.02 3.59 13.64
C VAL A 210 1.43 4.10 13.35
N GLY A 211 1.60 5.42 13.46
CA GLY A 211 2.82 6.15 13.10
C GLY A 211 2.59 7.29 12.10
N GLU A 212 1.45 7.30 11.40
CA GLU A 212 0.97 8.46 10.65
C GLU A 212 0.19 9.41 11.58
N VAL A 213 0.88 9.95 12.58
CA VAL A 213 0.38 11.14 13.28
C VAL A 213 0.83 12.33 12.44
N ARG A 214 0.04 12.70 11.41
CA ARG A 214 0.06 14.07 10.90
C ARG A 214 -0.65 14.95 11.91
N GLU A 215 -0.02 15.16 13.05
CA GLU A 215 -0.33 16.35 13.83
C GLU A 215 0.41 17.52 13.20
N PRO A 216 -0.25 18.68 13.03
CA PRO A 216 0.46 19.90 12.67
C PRO A 216 1.51 20.17 13.75
N VAL A 217 2.77 20.09 13.36
CA VAL A 217 3.92 20.40 14.21
C VAL A 217 3.90 21.90 14.48
N ASP A 218 3.42 22.29 15.65
CA ASP A 218 3.83 23.56 16.26
C ASP A 218 5.23 23.38 16.84
N THR A 219 6.09 24.29 16.43
CA THR A 219 7.52 24.30 16.75
C THR A 219 7.70 24.90 18.14
N SER A 220 8.14 24.11 19.13
CA SER A 220 9.11 24.58 20.13
C SER A 220 9.49 23.51 21.16
N SER A 221 10.79 23.53 21.48
CA SER A 221 11.49 23.01 22.66
C SER A 221 11.95 21.53 22.71
N THR A 222 13.27 21.39 22.75
CA THR A 222 14.10 20.21 23.08
C THR A 222 14.41 20.13 24.60
N PRO A 223 15.03 19.03 25.11
CA PRO A 223 14.77 18.42 26.43
C PRO A 223 15.86 18.70 27.50
N PRO A 224 15.86 18.04 28.70
CA PRO A 224 16.62 16.76 28.85
C PRO A 224 16.17 15.73 29.94
N SER A 225 16.50 14.45 29.64
CA SER A 225 17.13 13.39 30.47
C SER A 225 16.53 12.69 31.72
N ASP A 226 16.63 11.35 31.65
CA ASP A 226 17.07 10.34 32.65
C ASP A 226 16.15 9.58 33.65
N SER A 227 16.32 8.24 33.57
CA SER A 227 16.21 7.13 34.55
C SER A 227 14.88 6.57 35.12
N ILE A 228 14.63 5.29 34.76
CA ILE A 228 14.49 4.09 35.62
C ILE A 228 13.18 3.86 36.46
N ILE A 229 12.57 2.68 36.18
CA ILE A 229 11.71 1.75 36.98
C ILE A 229 10.17 1.94 37.04
N PRO A 230 9.39 0.82 37.01
CA PRO A 230 7.98 0.79 36.64
C PRO A 230 7.04 0.71 37.85
N HIS A 231 6.07 1.63 37.92
CA HIS A 231 4.96 1.55 38.87
C HIS A 231 3.60 1.51 38.14
N LYS A 232 3.02 0.31 38.12
CA LYS A 232 1.58 -0.05 38.25
C LYS A 232 0.56 1.06 37.93
N ASP A 233 0.31 1.28 36.65
CA ASP A 233 -0.60 2.33 36.15
C ASP A 233 -2.00 1.77 35.79
N THR A 234 -2.76 1.34 36.80
CA THR A 234 -4.14 0.80 36.63
C THR A 234 -5.17 1.88 36.28
N SER A 235 -4.82 3.16 36.47
CA SER A 235 -5.67 4.32 36.14
C SER A 235 -5.62 4.65 34.65
N LYS A 236 -4.43 4.56 34.04
CA LYS A 236 -4.20 4.84 32.61
C LYS A 236 -4.89 3.82 31.71
N THR A 237 -4.89 2.55 32.14
CA THR A 237 -5.63 1.46 31.47
C THR A 237 -7.14 1.63 31.57
N LYS A 238 -7.68 2.16 32.68
CA LYS A 238 -9.12 2.44 32.81
C LYS A 238 -9.58 3.58 31.92
N LYS A 239 -8.81 4.67 31.83
CA LYS A 239 -9.07 5.77 30.87
C LYS A 239 -9.00 5.27 29.42
N ARG A 240 -8.00 4.45 29.10
CA ARG A 240 -7.84 3.84 27.77
C ARG A 240 -9.04 2.96 27.39
N ARG A 241 -9.53 2.11 28.30
CA ARG A 241 -10.75 1.30 28.08
C ARG A 241 -12.00 2.14 27.89
N ARG A 242 -12.12 3.25 28.62
CA ARG A 242 -13.27 4.17 28.47
C ARG A 242 -13.23 4.89 27.12
N CYS A 243 -12.05 5.37 26.68
CA CYS A 243 -11.88 5.91 25.34
C CYS A 243 -12.16 4.87 24.26
N GLU A 244 -11.70 3.63 24.42
CA GLU A 244 -11.97 2.54 23.47
C GLU A 244 -13.48 2.22 23.36
N SER A 245 -14.19 2.20 24.50
CA SER A 245 -15.65 2.02 24.52
C SER A 245 -16.38 3.15 23.81
N LEU A 246 -16.00 4.41 24.08
CA LEU A 246 -16.62 5.57 23.45
C LEU A 246 -16.33 5.62 21.94
N LEU A 247 -15.11 5.27 21.52
CA LEU A 247 -14.76 5.21 20.10
C LEU A 247 -15.53 4.11 19.37
N ARG A 248 -15.77 2.97 20.03
CA ARG A 248 -16.60 1.90 19.47
C ARG A 248 -18.06 2.34 19.35
N GLU A 249 -18.61 2.98 20.37
CA GLU A 249 -19.98 3.50 20.36
C GLU A 249 -20.17 4.57 19.28
N ILE A 250 -19.23 5.51 19.14
CA ILE A 250 -19.25 6.50 18.05
C ILE A 250 -19.18 5.81 16.69
N SER A 251 -18.30 4.81 16.53
CA SER A 251 -18.17 4.06 15.29
C SER A 251 -19.48 3.34 14.94
N ASP A 252 -20.10 2.67 15.90
CA ASP A 252 -21.36 1.94 15.70
C ASP A 252 -22.50 2.91 15.33
N LEU A 253 -22.60 4.06 16.03
CA LEU A 253 -23.58 5.10 15.70
C LEU A 253 -23.34 5.70 14.30
N THR A 254 -22.08 5.99 13.94
CA THR A 254 -21.76 6.50 12.61
C THR A 254 -22.02 5.48 11.51
N TYR A 255 -21.86 4.17 11.79
CA TYR A 255 -22.18 3.11 10.86
C TYR A 255 -23.68 3.06 10.57
N HIS A 256 -24.52 3.20 11.60
CA HIS A 256 -25.97 3.30 11.42
C HIS A 256 -26.40 4.56 10.65
N LEU A 257 -25.68 5.68 10.82
CA LEU A 257 -25.94 6.92 10.08
C LEU A 257 -25.46 6.88 8.62
N GLN A 258 -24.57 5.94 8.25
CA GLN A 258 -24.12 5.73 6.87
C GLN A 258 -24.95 4.67 6.14
N ASP A 259 -25.80 3.95 6.85
CA ASP A 259 -26.66 2.90 6.30
C ASP A 259 -27.92 3.55 5.69
N GLU A 260 -27.89 3.80 4.37
CA GLU A 260 -29.02 4.27 3.56
C GLU A 260 -30.38 3.63 3.93
N PRO A 261 -30.52 2.29 4.10
CA PRO A 261 -31.80 1.69 4.52
C PRO A 261 -32.25 2.06 5.94
N PHE A 262 -31.33 2.39 6.85
CA PHE A 262 -31.70 2.90 8.19
C PHE A 262 -32.22 4.34 8.10
N LEU A 263 -31.56 5.19 7.33
CA LEU A 263 -32.00 6.57 7.09
C LEU A 263 -33.35 6.61 6.36
N GLU A 264 -33.56 5.75 5.37
CA GLU A 264 -34.84 5.61 4.67
C GLU A 264 -35.93 5.13 5.65
N SER A 265 -35.65 4.13 6.48
CA SER A 265 -36.58 3.65 7.52
C SER A 265 -36.90 4.70 8.58
N LEU A 266 -35.93 5.54 8.94
CA LEU A 266 -36.13 6.65 9.86
C LEU A 266 -36.97 7.76 9.21
N THR A 267 -36.72 8.04 7.93
CA THR A 267 -37.49 9.02 7.14
C THR A 267 -38.95 8.61 7.01
N VAL A 268 -39.24 7.34 6.70
CA VAL A 268 -40.62 6.82 6.68
C VAL A 268 -41.29 7.01 8.04
N ARG A 269 -40.62 6.61 9.13
CA ARG A 269 -41.18 6.74 10.49
C ARG A 269 -41.43 8.21 10.90
N LEU A 270 -40.54 9.12 10.51
CA LEU A 270 -40.73 10.55 10.77
C LEU A 270 -41.88 11.13 9.95
N ASN A 271 -42.07 10.69 8.70
CA ASN A 271 -43.21 11.09 7.88
C ASN A 271 -44.53 10.54 8.44
N ASP A 272 -44.57 9.29 8.88
CA ASP A 272 -45.76 8.70 9.52
C ASP A 272 -46.14 9.49 10.77
N LEU A 273 -45.16 9.82 11.61
CA LEU A 273 -45.36 10.63 12.81
C LEU A 273 -45.82 12.06 12.46
N LEU A 274 -45.28 12.65 11.40
CA LEU A 274 -45.68 13.98 10.92
C LEU A 274 -47.13 13.97 10.43
N GLU A 275 -47.54 12.94 9.70
CA GLU A 275 -48.93 12.77 9.25
C GLU A 275 -49.89 12.53 10.41
N ASP A 276 -49.47 11.75 11.42
CA ASP A 276 -50.25 11.60 12.65
C ASP A 276 -50.40 12.94 13.38
N VAL A 277 -49.34 13.74 13.52
CA VAL A 277 -49.42 15.07 14.14
C VAL A 277 -50.29 16.01 13.32
N ARG A 278 -50.18 16.01 11.99
CA ARG A 278 -51.05 16.80 11.09
C ARG A 278 -52.52 16.44 11.26
N ARG A 279 -52.84 15.14 11.38
CA ARG A 279 -54.22 14.67 11.60
C ARG A 279 -54.81 15.13 12.94
N HIS A 280 -53.98 15.41 13.94
CA HIS A 280 -54.41 15.86 15.26
C HIS A 280 -54.18 17.37 15.49
N THR A 281 -53.62 18.07 14.51
CA THR A 281 -53.52 19.52 14.53
C THR A 281 -54.76 20.09 13.85
N PRO A 282 -55.65 20.79 14.56
CA PRO A 282 -56.81 21.42 13.93
C PRO A 282 -56.32 22.40 12.86
N HIS A 283 -56.75 22.18 11.62
CA HIS A 283 -56.56 23.14 10.54
C HIS A 283 -57.58 24.26 10.74
N ASP A 284 -57.16 25.36 11.35
CA ASP A 284 -57.91 26.62 11.30
C ASP A 284 -57.81 27.15 9.86
N ASP A 285 -58.69 26.65 8.99
CA ASP A 285 -58.88 27.15 7.63
C ASP A 285 -60.26 27.78 7.48
N ASP A 286 -60.58 28.71 8.38
CA ASP A 286 -61.52 29.80 8.10
C ASP A 286 -60.74 31.10 8.11
N THR A 287 -60.33 31.53 6.91
CA THR A 287 -59.73 32.85 6.71
C THR A 287 -60.76 33.94 7.03
N ARG A 288 -60.44 34.83 7.99
CA ARG A 288 -60.81 36.25 7.87
C ARG A 288 -59.61 37.14 8.16
N PRO A 289 -59.37 38.17 7.32
CA PRO A 289 -58.12 38.91 7.32
C PRO A 289 -58.16 40.03 8.36
N LEU A 290 -57.15 40.10 9.21
CA LEU A 290 -56.82 41.31 9.94
C LEU A 290 -55.38 41.68 9.62
N SER A 291 -55.28 42.62 8.70
CA SER A 291 -54.24 43.64 8.71
C SER A 291 -54.05 44.15 10.14
N ASP A 292 -52.84 44.07 10.66
CA ASP A 292 -52.14 45.18 11.32
C ASP A 292 -50.75 44.69 11.76
N THR A 293 -49.73 45.11 10.99
CA THR A 293 -48.43 45.44 11.59
C THR A 293 -48.53 46.88 12.12
N PRO A 294 -47.70 47.39 13.06
CA PRO A 294 -46.27 47.06 13.31
C PRO A 294 -45.87 47.31 14.82
N PRO A 295 -44.62 47.67 15.24
CA PRO A 295 -43.27 47.61 14.65
C PRO A 295 -42.14 47.05 15.57
N SER A 296 -41.05 46.58 14.94
CA SER A 296 -39.64 46.61 15.44
C SER A 296 -39.24 45.64 16.57
N LYS A 297 -38.04 45.01 16.66
CA LYS A 297 -36.67 45.37 16.23
C LYS A 297 -35.84 44.09 15.91
N LYS A 298 -35.19 44.15 14.74
CA LYS A 298 -33.87 43.61 14.31
C LYS A 298 -33.09 42.63 15.23
N MET A 299 -32.60 41.52 14.65
CA MET A 299 -31.17 41.19 14.48
C MET A 299 -31.01 40.03 13.49
N ARG A 300 -30.62 40.29 12.24
CA ARG A 300 -29.29 39.96 11.64
C ARG A 300 -28.76 38.57 12.03
N TYR A 301 -28.78 37.61 11.10
CA TYR A 301 -27.58 37.09 10.42
C TYR A 301 -27.94 35.92 9.46
N LEU A 302 -28.32 36.19 8.22
CA LEU A 302 -28.19 35.23 7.10
C LEU A 302 -28.12 36.02 5.78
N GLU A 303 -27.02 36.74 5.61
CA GLU A 303 -26.62 37.33 4.33
C GLU A 303 -25.19 36.89 4.02
N THR A 304 -25.05 35.60 3.74
CA THR A 304 -23.95 34.91 3.06
C THR A 304 -24.37 33.44 3.12
N LEU A 305 -24.98 32.86 2.10
CA LEU A 305 -24.28 32.18 1.02
C LEU A 305 -25.26 31.93 -0.15
N SER A 306 -25.26 32.79 -1.16
CA SER A 306 -25.82 32.47 -2.47
C SER A 306 -25.12 33.28 -3.57
N ILE A 307 -23.81 33.09 -3.67
CA ILE A 307 -23.09 33.35 -4.93
C ILE A 307 -23.17 32.06 -5.75
N ILE A 308 -24.23 31.93 -6.55
CA ILE A 308 -24.28 31.00 -7.68
C ILE A 308 -24.09 31.86 -8.94
N PRO A 309 -23.01 31.68 -9.72
CA PRO A 309 -22.91 32.33 -11.02
C PRO A 309 -23.88 31.66 -12.00
N LYS A 310 -24.83 32.44 -12.52
CA LYS A 310 -25.65 32.07 -13.68
C LYS A 310 -24.80 32.13 -14.95
N LYS A 311 -24.85 31.08 -15.77
CA LYS A 311 -24.59 31.16 -17.22
C LYS A 311 -25.72 30.44 -17.98
N HIS A 312 -26.47 31.22 -18.76
CA HIS A 312 -27.26 30.81 -19.91
C HIS A 312 -26.59 31.40 -21.17
N PRO A 313 -27.06 31.17 -22.41
CA PRO A 313 -27.40 29.90 -23.08
C PRO A 313 -26.70 29.80 -24.46
N SER A 314 -27.03 28.73 -25.21
CA SER A 314 -26.96 28.57 -26.69
C SER A 314 -25.66 28.05 -27.34
N GLY A 315 -25.86 27.07 -28.25
CA GLY A 315 -24.89 26.61 -29.23
C GLY A 315 -25.28 25.25 -29.85
N LYS A 316 -25.85 25.30 -31.06
CA LYS A 316 -26.33 24.15 -31.89
C LYS A 316 -25.18 23.35 -32.53
N PHE A 317 -25.57 22.28 -33.25
CA PHE A 317 -24.85 21.35 -34.16
C PHE A 317 -24.41 20.03 -33.49
N GLY A 318 -24.76 18.84 -33.98
CA GLY A 318 -25.52 18.41 -35.15
C GLY A 318 -25.58 16.86 -35.16
N HIS A 319 -26.70 16.30 -35.65
CA HIS A 319 -26.85 14.88 -35.93
C HIS A 319 -25.96 14.44 -37.11
N CYS A 320 -25.37 13.24 -37.05
CA CYS A 320 -25.39 12.33 -38.20
C CYS A 320 -25.10 10.89 -37.77
N ALA A 321 -25.90 9.97 -38.30
CA ALA A 321 -25.85 8.53 -38.14
C ALA A 321 -24.85 7.87 -39.11
N GLU A 322 -24.49 6.63 -38.77
CA GLU A 322 -24.07 5.48 -39.60
C GLU A 322 -23.39 5.68 -40.96
N ALA A 323 -22.22 5.03 -41.13
CA ALA A 323 -21.95 4.18 -42.29
C ALA A 323 -20.72 3.27 -42.06
N MET A 324 -20.96 1.96 -42.01
CA MET A 324 -19.96 0.95 -42.34
C MET A 324 -19.77 0.90 -43.87
N LYS A 325 -18.54 0.76 -44.36
CA LYS A 325 -18.16 -0.15 -45.46
C LYS A 325 -16.65 -0.15 -45.73
N ALA A 326 -16.09 -1.36 -45.63
CA ALA A 326 -15.08 -2.02 -46.47
C ALA A 326 -13.97 -1.20 -47.14
N SER A 327 -12.72 -1.66 -46.97
CA SER A 327 -11.71 -1.73 -48.04
C SER A 327 -10.63 -2.76 -47.72
N PHE A 328 -10.71 -3.91 -48.39
CA PHE A 328 -9.60 -4.82 -48.66
C PHE A 328 -8.56 -4.13 -49.55
N LYS A 329 -7.28 -4.46 -49.34
CA LYS A 329 -6.15 -4.02 -50.19
C LYS A 329 -6.04 -4.89 -51.45
N PRO A 330 -5.52 -4.34 -52.56
CA PRO A 330 -4.94 -5.14 -53.64
C PRO A 330 -3.64 -5.83 -53.22
#